data_AF-A0A966A3B7-F1
#
_entry.id   AF-A0A966A3B7-F1
#
_cell.length_a   1.000
_cell.length_b   1.000
_cell.length_c   1.000
_cell.angle_alpha   90.00
_cell.angle_beta   90.00
_cell.angle_gamma   90.00
#
_symmetry.space_group_name_H-M   'P 1'
#
loop_
_entity.id
_entity.type
_entity.pdbx_description
1 polymer ?
#
loop_
_entity_poly.entity_id
_entity_poly.type
_entity_poly.pdbx_seq_one_letter_code
_entity_poly.pdbx_strand_id
1 'polypeptide(L)'
;MIRGRIPLTITLLAAAAPAPGDNGGQLRIRAEPASVEIAQRPVERRAIDLPNLDFLLTIEPSCEPGKRIESLSISAADTRQRFAGSDFDAEPVIQTILSLPPQQLGPLMINRFCIADDEGAGGNHSTRIADAFVAHASLHCADDASNAVIYVAVSLDIELSCKAAVPPEDADDQEASSPESRF
;
A
#
# COMPACT_ATOMS: atom_id res chain seq x y z
N MET A 1 -6.76 84.79 2.74
CA MET A 1 -6.98 83.62 1.85
C MET A 1 -6.46 82.37 2.56
N ILE A 2 -7.34 81.56 3.15
CA ILE A 2 -6.98 80.34 3.89
C ILE A 2 -7.43 79.14 3.03
N ARG A 3 -6.47 78.41 2.46
CA ARG A 3 -6.72 77.20 1.66
C ARG A 3 -6.70 75.99 2.60
N GLY A 4 -7.89 75.49 2.96
CA GLY A 4 -8.04 74.20 3.65
C GLY A 4 -7.83 73.03 2.70
N ARG A 5 -7.05 72.04 3.11
CA ARG A 5 -6.90 70.74 2.43
C ARG A 5 -7.65 69.69 3.24
N ILE A 6 -8.63 69.04 2.61
CA ILE A 6 -9.39 67.93 3.17
C ILE A 6 -8.70 66.63 2.73
N PRO A 7 -8.24 65.76 3.66
CA PRO A 7 -7.76 64.44 3.29
C PRO A 7 -8.95 63.52 3.01
N LEU A 8 -9.00 62.97 1.80
CA LEU A 8 -10.00 62.00 1.36
C LEU A 8 -9.53 60.61 1.78
N THR A 9 -10.10 60.05 2.83
CA THR A 9 -9.80 58.69 3.29
C THR A 9 -10.66 57.70 2.48
N ILE A 10 -10.04 56.94 1.58
CA ILE A 10 -10.70 55.88 0.81
C ILE A 10 -10.68 54.59 1.65
N THR A 11 -11.84 54.21 2.17
CA THR A 11 -12.03 52.94 2.88
C THR A 11 -12.27 51.83 1.86
N LEU A 12 -11.27 50.97 1.62
CA LEU A 12 -11.47 49.74 0.85
C LEU A 12 -12.26 48.74 1.71
N LEU A 13 -13.52 48.48 1.35
CA LEU A 13 -14.26 47.32 1.82
C LEU A 13 -13.71 46.08 1.09
N ALA A 14 -12.97 45.24 1.82
CA ALA A 14 -12.64 43.90 1.36
C ALA A 14 -13.90 43.02 1.45
N ALA A 15 -14.53 42.74 0.31
CA ALA A 15 -15.55 41.71 0.22
C ALA A 15 -14.88 40.34 0.45
N ALA A 16 -15.17 39.72 1.59
CA ALA A 16 -14.80 38.32 1.83
C ALA A 16 -15.63 37.45 0.89
N ALA A 17 -15.00 36.97 -0.19
CA ALA A 17 -15.61 35.95 -1.04
C ALA A 17 -15.79 34.66 -0.21
N PRO A 18 -16.95 34.00 -0.27
CA PRO A 18 -17.11 32.68 0.33
C PRO A 18 -16.07 31.73 -0.27
N ALA A 19 -15.34 31.04 0.58
CA ALA A 19 -14.43 29.98 0.14
C ALA A 19 -15.25 28.96 -0.68
N PRO A 20 -14.73 28.47 -1.82
CA PRO A 20 -15.41 27.42 -2.57
C PRO A 20 -15.62 26.24 -1.62
N GLY A 21 -16.89 25.91 -1.37
CA GLY A 21 -17.25 24.75 -0.57
C GLY A 21 -16.69 23.50 -1.23
N ASP A 22 -15.93 22.73 -0.47
CA ASP A 22 -15.38 21.43 -0.84
C ASP A 22 -16.53 20.40 -0.94
N ASN A 23 -17.40 20.58 -1.94
CA ASN A 23 -18.47 19.67 -2.32
C ASN A 23 -18.05 18.76 -3.48
N GLY A 24 -16.73 18.67 -3.73
CA GLY A 24 -16.13 17.83 -4.75
C GLY A 24 -16.30 16.33 -4.42
N GLY A 25 -16.36 15.49 -5.45
CA GLY A 25 -16.26 14.04 -5.25
C GLY A 25 -14.89 13.68 -4.66
N GLN A 26 -14.82 12.57 -3.93
CA GLN A 26 -13.61 12.14 -3.26
C GLN A 26 -13.29 10.68 -3.60
N LEU A 27 -12.01 10.35 -3.70
CA LEU A 27 -11.56 8.96 -3.76
C LEU A 27 -10.57 8.75 -2.63
N ARG A 28 -10.93 7.93 -1.64
CA ARG A 28 -10.02 7.54 -0.56
C ARG A 28 -9.70 6.07 -0.71
N ILE A 29 -8.42 5.74 -0.64
CA ILE A 29 -7.94 4.37 -0.69
C ILE A 29 -6.90 4.21 0.42
N ARG A 30 -7.04 3.15 1.22
CA ARG A 30 -6.04 2.71 2.19
C ARG A 30 -5.49 1.38 1.75
N ALA A 31 -4.17 1.22 1.82
CA ALA A 31 -3.50 -0.03 1.55
C ALA A 31 -2.86 -0.56 2.83
N GLU A 32 -3.11 -1.82 3.15
CA GLU A 32 -2.33 -2.54 4.16
C GLU A 32 -0.99 -2.98 3.56
N PRO A 33 0.10 -2.98 4.35
CA PRO A 33 1.38 -3.50 3.87
C PRO A 33 1.29 -4.96 3.44
N ALA A 34 1.95 -5.32 2.34
CA ALA A 34 2.11 -6.72 1.96
C ALA A 34 3.19 -7.37 2.83
N SER A 35 2.84 -8.43 3.54
CA SER A 35 3.77 -9.16 4.41
C SER A 35 4.46 -10.29 3.65
N VAL A 36 5.79 -10.34 3.73
CA VAL A 36 6.61 -11.35 3.07
C VAL A 36 7.59 -11.95 4.06
N GLU A 37 7.57 -13.27 4.14
CA GLU A 37 8.55 -14.01 4.91
C GLU A 37 9.73 -14.43 4.01
N ILE A 38 10.93 -14.03 4.41
CA ILE A 38 12.18 -14.32 3.72
C ILE A 38 12.92 -15.40 4.47
N ALA A 39 13.30 -16.47 3.77
CA ALA A 39 14.16 -17.51 4.32
C ALA A 39 15.59 -16.97 4.51
N GLN A 40 16.31 -17.52 5.50
CA GLN A 40 17.73 -17.21 5.69
C GLN A 40 18.54 -17.49 4.41
N ARG A 41 19.49 -16.59 4.12
CA ARG A 41 20.32 -16.61 2.92
C ARG A 41 21.81 -16.63 3.28
N PRO A 42 22.66 -17.14 2.37
CA PRO A 42 24.11 -17.07 2.52
C PRO A 42 24.61 -15.62 2.35
N VAL A 43 25.75 -15.30 2.98
CA VAL A 43 26.31 -13.94 3.09
C VAL A 43 26.55 -13.28 1.73
N GLU A 44 26.84 -14.08 0.71
CA GLU A 44 27.22 -13.63 -0.63
C GLU A 44 26.00 -13.14 -1.44
N ARG A 45 24.77 -13.51 -1.06
CA ARG A 45 23.54 -13.13 -1.77
C ARG A 45 22.93 -11.86 -1.19
N ARG A 46 23.10 -10.74 -1.91
CA ARG A 46 22.55 -9.44 -1.53
C ARG A 46 21.13 -9.20 -2.03
N ALA A 47 20.77 -9.79 -3.16
CA ALA A 47 19.46 -9.62 -3.82
C ALA A 47 18.39 -10.54 -3.22
N ILE A 48 17.25 -9.98 -2.83
CA ILE A 48 16.05 -10.72 -2.40
C ILE A 48 15.08 -10.76 -3.57
N ASP A 49 14.75 -11.96 -4.04
CA ASP A 49 13.63 -12.15 -4.96
C ASP A 49 12.33 -12.14 -4.16
N LEU A 50 11.41 -11.25 -4.53
CA LEU A 50 10.12 -11.15 -3.87
C LEU A 50 9.14 -12.17 -4.46
N PRO A 51 8.35 -12.85 -3.61
CA PRO A 51 7.21 -13.64 -4.09
C PRO A 51 6.07 -12.70 -4.52
N ASN A 52 4.93 -13.28 -4.89
CA ASN A 52 3.72 -12.49 -5.14
C ASN A 52 3.40 -11.61 -3.92
N LEU A 53 3.11 -10.34 -4.16
CA LEU A 53 2.72 -9.40 -3.10
C LEU A 53 1.24 -9.13 -3.19
N ASP A 54 0.53 -9.40 -2.10
CA ASP A 54 -0.90 -9.16 -1.99
C ASP A 54 -1.15 -7.97 -1.07
N PHE A 55 -1.68 -6.88 -1.64
CA PHE A 55 -2.04 -5.68 -0.89
C PHE A 55 -3.55 -5.66 -0.67
N LEU A 56 -3.98 -5.65 0.59
CA LEU A 56 -5.39 -5.43 0.92
C LEU A 56 -5.70 -3.94 0.80
N LEU A 57 -6.60 -3.59 -0.10
CA LEU A 57 -7.06 -2.23 -0.34
C LEU A 57 -8.47 -2.05 0.22
N THR A 58 -8.67 -1.00 1.00
CA THR A 58 -9.99 -0.50 1.40
C THR A 58 -10.28 0.79 0.65
N ILE A 59 -11.38 0.81 -0.12
CA ILE A 59 -11.70 1.86 -1.07
C ILE A 59 -13.03 2.52 -0.67
N GLU A 60 -13.01 3.83 -0.47
CA GLU A 60 -14.16 4.67 -0.13
C GLU A 60 -14.30 5.77 -1.21
N PRO A 61 -15.03 5.51 -2.31
CA PRO A 61 -15.29 6.50 -3.34
C PRO A 61 -16.57 7.29 -3.07
N SER A 62 -16.59 8.55 -3.49
CA SER A 62 -17.77 9.40 -3.51
C SER A 62 -17.73 10.33 -4.72
N CYS A 63 -18.92 10.63 -5.25
CA CYS A 63 -19.09 11.65 -6.28
C CYS A 63 -19.73 12.90 -5.67
N GLU A 64 -19.64 14.02 -6.39
CA GLU A 64 -20.39 15.23 -6.06
C GLU A 64 -21.90 14.93 -5.99
N PRO A 65 -22.68 15.65 -5.16
CA PRO A 65 -24.13 15.48 -5.11
C PRO A 65 -24.77 15.57 -6.51
N GLY A 66 -25.60 14.58 -6.85
CA GLY A 66 -26.27 14.48 -8.15
C GLY A 66 -25.53 13.67 -9.21
N LYS A 67 -24.26 13.31 -8.97
CA LYS A 67 -23.48 12.40 -9.80
C LYS A 67 -23.45 11.00 -9.20
N ARG A 68 -23.33 10.00 -10.08
CA ARG A 68 -23.18 8.59 -9.74
C ARG A 68 -21.79 8.10 -10.12
N ILE A 69 -21.30 7.11 -9.39
CA ILE A 69 -20.07 6.40 -9.73
C ILE A 69 -20.36 5.59 -11.00
N GLU A 70 -19.59 5.80 -12.05
CA GLU A 70 -19.69 5.03 -13.29
C GLU A 70 -18.66 3.91 -13.34
N SER A 71 -17.43 4.23 -12.94
CA SER A 71 -16.36 3.23 -12.86
C SER A 71 -15.23 3.68 -11.94
N LEU A 72 -14.56 2.72 -11.34
CA LEU A 72 -13.28 2.91 -10.67
C LEU A 72 -12.24 2.00 -11.35
N SER A 73 -11.05 2.53 -11.58
CA SER A 73 -9.90 1.73 -12.04
C SER A 73 -8.75 1.94 -11.08
N ILE A 74 -8.08 0.84 -10.71
CA ILE A 74 -6.84 0.85 -9.91
C ILE A 74 -5.77 0.13 -10.72
N SER A 75 -4.55 0.64 -10.73
CA SER A 75 -3.42 -0.01 -11.38
C SER A 75 -2.13 0.23 -10.63
N ALA A 76 -1.30 -0.80 -10.53
CA ALA A 76 0.08 -0.72 -10.05
C ALA A 76 0.94 -1.67 -10.89
N ALA A 77 2.10 -1.20 -11.35
CA ALA A 77 2.88 -1.87 -12.40
C ALA A 77 1.98 -2.26 -13.60
N ASP A 78 1.97 -3.53 -14.01
CA ASP A 78 1.08 -4.01 -15.10
C ASP A 78 -0.22 -4.66 -14.58
N THR A 79 -0.43 -4.69 -13.25
CA THR A 79 -1.69 -5.18 -12.68
C THR A 79 -2.75 -4.08 -12.70
N ARG A 80 -3.95 -4.42 -13.17
CA ARG A 80 -5.11 -3.51 -13.21
C ARG A 80 -6.38 -4.17 -12.69
N GLN A 81 -7.10 -3.46 -11.85
CA GLN A 81 -8.45 -3.79 -11.41
C GLN A 81 -9.45 -2.73 -11.86
N ARG A 82 -10.68 -3.15 -12.12
CA ARG A 82 -11.78 -2.28 -12.49
C ARG A 82 -13.03 -2.68 -11.74
N PHE A 83 -13.78 -1.69 -11.31
CA PHE A 83 -15.08 -1.81 -10.67
C PHE A 83 -16.07 -0.98 -11.47
N ALA A 84 -17.25 -1.53 -11.71
CA ALA A 84 -18.37 -0.81 -12.27
C ALA A 84 -19.07 -0.01 -11.18
N GLY A 85 -19.84 1.02 -11.57
CA GLY A 85 -20.68 1.77 -10.64
C GLY A 85 -21.59 0.89 -9.79
N SER A 86 -22.15 -0.16 -10.40
CA SER A 86 -23.03 -1.12 -9.73
C SER A 86 -22.39 -1.88 -8.58
N ASP A 87 -21.06 -1.98 -8.55
CA ASP A 87 -20.35 -2.64 -7.46
C ASP A 87 -20.47 -1.84 -6.15
N PHE A 88 -20.73 -0.53 -6.24
CA PHE A 88 -20.87 0.39 -5.11
C PHE A 88 -22.33 0.63 -4.69
N ASP A 89 -23.30 0.12 -5.45
CA ASP A 89 -24.73 0.26 -5.11
C ASP A 89 -25.10 -0.59 -3.87
N ALA A 90 -24.46 -1.75 -3.72
CA ALA A 90 -24.68 -2.66 -2.60
C ALA A 90 -23.80 -2.32 -1.39
N GLU A 91 -22.55 -1.93 -1.63
CA GLU A 91 -21.58 -1.65 -0.58
C GLU A 91 -20.78 -0.38 -0.93
N PRO A 92 -20.94 0.72 -0.18
CA PRO A 92 -20.27 1.99 -0.49
C PRO A 92 -18.76 1.95 -0.21
N VAL A 93 -18.27 0.89 0.43
CA VAL A 93 -16.87 0.66 0.74
C VAL A 93 -16.51 -0.73 0.23
N ILE A 94 -15.48 -0.82 -0.62
CA ILE A 94 -15.03 -2.11 -1.16
C ILE A 94 -13.68 -2.47 -0.56
N GLN A 95 -13.55 -3.72 -0.14
CA GLN A 95 -12.26 -4.34 0.17
C GLN A 95 -11.85 -5.27 -0.98
N THR A 96 -10.61 -5.14 -1.45
CA THR A 96 -10.09 -5.96 -2.55
C THR A 96 -8.60 -6.22 -2.37
N ILE A 97 -8.09 -7.27 -3.01
CA ILE A 97 -6.67 -7.62 -2.98
C ILE A 97 -6.05 -7.25 -4.32
N LEU A 98 -5.05 -6.37 -4.32
CA LEU A 98 -4.23 -6.07 -5.49
C LEU A 98 -2.96 -6.93 -5.45
N SER A 99 -2.86 -7.91 -6.36
CA SER A 99 -1.72 -8.84 -6.42
C SER A 99 -0.67 -8.38 -7.44
N LEU A 100 0.57 -8.19 -7.00
CA LEU A 100 1.71 -7.92 -7.87
C LEU A 100 2.55 -9.20 -8.05
N PRO A 101 2.59 -9.76 -9.27
CA PRO A 101 3.27 -11.01 -9.52
C PRO A 101 4.80 -10.84 -9.54
N PRO A 102 5.58 -11.86 -9.15
CA PRO A 102 7.05 -11.78 -9.04
C PRO A 102 7.76 -11.23 -10.26
N GLN A 103 7.24 -11.47 -11.47
CA GLN A 103 7.87 -11.02 -12.71
C GLN A 103 7.87 -9.48 -12.87
N GLN A 104 7.00 -8.79 -12.14
CA GLN A 104 6.94 -7.32 -12.08
C GLN A 104 7.78 -6.76 -10.93
N LEU A 105 8.26 -7.62 -10.02
CA LEU A 105 9.02 -7.24 -8.85
C LEU A 105 10.51 -7.34 -9.19
N GLY A 106 11.18 -6.21 -9.24
CA GLY A 106 12.63 -6.20 -9.29
C GLY A 106 13.23 -6.80 -8.01
N PRO A 107 14.44 -7.38 -8.07
CA PRO A 107 15.11 -7.87 -6.87
C PRO A 107 15.39 -6.71 -5.90
N LEU A 108 15.10 -6.92 -4.61
CA LEU A 108 15.41 -5.93 -3.58
C LEU A 108 16.87 -6.05 -3.14
N MET A 109 17.55 -4.91 -3.08
CA MET A 109 18.94 -4.82 -2.63
C MET A 109 18.96 -4.33 -1.18
N ILE A 110 18.84 -5.26 -0.22
CA ILE A 110 18.92 -4.95 1.20
C ILE A 110 20.16 -5.61 1.78
N ASN A 111 21.09 -4.78 2.25
CA ASN A 111 22.31 -5.26 2.87
C ASN A 111 21.98 -5.99 4.16
N ARG A 112 22.47 -7.22 4.28
CA ARG A 112 22.45 -8.02 5.51
C ARG A 112 21.08 -8.40 6.07
N PHE A 113 20.00 -8.34 5.28
CA PHE A 113 18.71 -8.86 5.74
C PHE A 113 18.63 -10.39 5.64
N CYS A 114 18.29 -11.02 6.76
CA CYS A 114 18.08 -12.46 6.91
C CYS A 114 19.27 -13.31 6.43
N ILE A 115 20.45 -13.09 7.02
CA ILE A 115 21.69 -13.83 6.74
C ILE A 115 21.94 -14.86 7.85
N ALA A 116 22.39 -16.07 7.48
CA ALA A 116 22.59 -17.19 8.40
C ALA A 116 23.67 -16.95 9.50
N ASP A 117 24.72 -16.19 9.21
CA ASP A 117 25.86 -15.97 10.13
C ASP A 117 25.70 -14.76 11.07
N ASP A 118 24.55 -14.08 11.06
CA ASP A 118 24.28 -13.06 12.07
C ASP A 118 23.81 -13.75 13.35
N GLU A 119 24.64 -13.77 14.41
CA GLU A 119 24.29 -14.34 15.72
C GLU A 119 23.07 -13.65 16.38
N GLY A 120 22.55 -12.57 15.77
CA GLY A 120 21.25 -11.94 16.09
C GLY A 120 20.13 -12.12 15.04
N ALA A 121 20.38 -12.75 13.89
CA ALA A 121 19.40 -13.01 12.82
C ALA A 121 18.55 -14.29 13.06
N GLY A 122 18.74 -14.96 14.20
CA GLY A 122 17.79 -15.95 14.72
C GLY A 122 16.58 -15.32 15.43
N GLY A 123 16.54 -13.99 15.59
CA GLY A 123 15.37 -13.27 16.11
C GLY A 123 14.38 -12.92 14.99
N ASN A 124 13.09 -12.87 15.32
CA ASN A 124 12.02 -12.35 14.45
C ASN A 124 12.31 -10.88 14.08
N HIS A 125 13.15 -10.67 13.08
CA HIS A 125 13.48 -9.35 12.57
C HIS A 125 12.50 -9.00 11.45
N SER A 126 11.74 -7.93 11.65
CA SER A 126 10.88 -7.34 10.63
C SER A 126 11.44 -6.00 10.18
N THR A 127 11.37 -5.72 8.89
CA THR A 127 11.68 -4.40 8.32
C THR A 127 10.61 -3.98 7.34
N ARG A 128 10.23 -2.70 7.38
CA ARG A 128 9.26 -2.11 6.46
C ARG A 128 9.97 -1.34 5.36
N ILE A 129 9.58 -1.60 4.13
CA ILE A 129 9.95 -0.82 2.96
C ILE A 129 8.75 0.05 2.64
N ALA A 130 8.82 1.31 3.08
CA ALA A 130 7.79 2.29 2.77
C ALA A 130 7.87 2.69 1.29
N ASP A 131 6.71 3.00 0.70
CA ASP A 131 6.57 3.47 -0.68
C ASP A 131 7.24 2.53 -1.70
N ALA A 132 7.25 1.21 -1.42
CA ALA A 132 7.91 0.23 -2.27
C ALA A 132 7.31 0.19 -3.68
N PHE A 133 5.99 0.39 -3.77
CA PHE A 133 5.26 0.58 -5.01
C PHE A 133 4.24 1.70 -4.88
N VAL A 134 3.69 2.12 -6.02
CA VAL A 134 2.60 3.11 -6.08
C VAL A 134 1.45 2.53 -6.90
N ALA A 135 0.25 2.54 -6.32
CA ALA A 135 -0.98 2.33 -7.05
C ALA A 135 -1.56 3.66 -7.50
N HIS A 136 -1.96 3.74 -8.77
CA HIS A 136 -2.74 4.83 -9.32
C HIS A 136 -4.20 4.41 -9.41
N ALA A 137 -5.10 5.30 -9.01
CA ALA A 137 -6.53 5.06 -9.13
C ALA A 137 -7.23 6.24 -9.80
N SER A 138 -8.26 5.92 -10.58
CA SER A 138 -9.13 6.89 -11.24
C SER A 138 -10.59 6.53 -11.01
N LEU A 139 -11.34 7.45 -10.43
CA LEU A 139 -12.79 7.36 -10.24
C LEU A 139 -13.48 8.22 -11.30
N HIS A 140 -14.39 7.61 -12.06
CA HIS A 140 -15.24 8.31 -13.01
C HIS A 140 -16.63 8.49 -12.41
N CYS A 141 -17.07 9.74 -12.32
CA CYS A 141 -18.37 10.17 -11.86
C CYS A 141 -19.12 10.82 -13.03
N ALA A 142 -20.40 10.52 -13.19
CA ALA A 142 -21.21 11.15 -14.23
C ALA A 142 -22.64 11.46 -13.76
N ASP A 143 -23.26 12.40 -14.46
CA ASP A 143 -24.69 12.64 -14.52
C ASP A 143 -25.11 12.81 -15.99
N ASP A 144 -26.38 13.14 -16.26
CA ASP A 144 -26.88 13.29 -17.63
C ASP A 144 -26.25 14.48 -18.40
N ALA A 145 -25.59 15.42 -17.71
CA ALA A 145 -25.09 16.67 -18.28
C ALA A 145 -23.56 16.79 -18.25
N SER A 146 -22.87 16.04 -17.38
CA SER A 146 -21.46 16.24 -17.09
C SER A 146 -20.76 14.98 -16.60
N ASN A 147 -19.45 14.92 -16.89
CA ASN A 147 -18.55 13.86 -16.44
C ASN A 147 -17.42 14.49 -15.61
N ALA A 148 -16.95 13.78 -14.59
CA ALA A 148 -15.81 14.16 -13.76
C ALA A 148 -14.92 12.93 -13.52
N VAL A 149 -13.60 13.15 -13.50
CA VAL A 149 -12.63 12.11 -13.15
C VAL A 149 -11.77 12.59 -12.00
N ILE A 150 -11.67 11.78 -10.96
CA ILE A 150 -10.84 12.03 -9.77
C ILE A 150 -9.68 11.04 -9.79
N TYR A 151 -8.47 11.53 -9.54
CA TYR A 151 -7.25 10.71 -9.54
C TYR A 151 -6.58 10.75 -8.17
N VAL A 152 -6.10 9.59 -7.71
CA VAL A 152 -5.24 9.50 -6.53
C VAL A 152 -4.07 8.55 -6.78
N ALA A 153 -2.99 8.77 -6.04
CA ALA A 153 -1.86 7.85 -5.94
C ALA A 153 -1.77 7.37 -4.50
N VAL A 154 -1.54 6.07 -4.32
CA VAL A 154 -1.50 5.39 -3.02
C VAL A 154 -0.18 4.65 -2.92
N SER A 155 0.55 4.91 -1.85
CA SER A 155 1.76 4.17 -1.52
C SER A 155 1.43 2.75 -1.08
N LEU A 156 2.20 1.79 -1.58
CA LEU A 156 2.10 0.39 -1.24
C LEU A 156 3.39 -0.03 -0.54
N ASP A 157 3.25 -0.45 0.72
CA ASP A 157 4.38 -0.76 1.59
C ASP A 157 4.56 -2.27 1.71
N ILE A 158 5.80 -2.70 1.89
CA ILE A 158 6.11 -4.12 2.11
C ILE A 158 6.67 -4.27 3.52
N GLU A 159 6.21 -5.29 4.23
CA GLU A 159 6.82 -5.74 5.47
C GLU A 159 7.56 -7.05 5.22
N LEU A 160 8.88 -7.05 5.41
CA LEU A 160 9.72 -8.23 5.30
C LEU A 160 9.99 -8.80 6.69
N SER A 161 9.65 -10.06 6.92
CA SER A 161 10.06 -10.81 8.11
C SER A 161 11.13 -11.84 7.75
N CYS A 162 12.09 -12.05 8.65
CA CYS A 162 13.06 -13.14 8.51
C CYS A 162 12.54 -14.40 9.21
N LYS A 163 12.52 -15.53 8.49
CA LYS A 163 12.26 -16.85 9.06
C LYS A 163 13.58 -17.49 9.47
N ALA A 164 13.72 -17.80 10.76
CA ALA A 164 14.85 -18.59 11.23
C ALA A 164 14.86 -19.98 10.55
N ALA A 165 16.05 -20.49 10.22
CA ALA A 165 16.19 -21.89 9.86
C ALA A 165 15.76 -22.74 11.06
N VAL A 166 14.82 -23.65 10.84
CA VAL A 166 14.50 -24.68 11.85
C VAL A 166 15.76 -25.53 11.99
N PRO A 167 16.42 -25.59 13.16
CA PRO A 167 17.53 -26.50 13.35
C PRO A 167 17.01 -27.91 13.05
N PRO A 168 17.77 -28.77 12.36
CA PRO A 168 17.38 -30.16 12.21
C PRO A 168 17.16 -30.72 13.62
N GLU A 169 15.94 -31.16 13.93
CA GLU A 169 15.67 -31.89 15.16
C GLU A 169 16.66 -33.03 15.21
N ASP A 170 17.43 -33.10 16.31
CA ASP A 170 18.46 -34.11 16.52
C ASP A 170 17.90 -35.48 16.13
N ALA A 171 18.41 -36.01 15.02
CA ALA A 171 18.22 -37.40 14.64
C ALA A 171 19.07 -38.27 15.57
N ASP A 172 18.83 -38.18 16.87
CA ASP A 172 19.49 -38.99 17.88
C ASP A 172 18.87 -40.40 17.85
N ASP A 173 19.50 -41.23 17.04
CA ASP A 173 20.10 -42.49 17.48
C ASP A 173 19.18 -43.51 18.17
N GLN A 174 18.46 -44.27 17.34
CA GLN A 174 18.18 -45.68 17.63
C GLN A 174 19.47 -46.51 17.51
N GLU A 175 20.44 -46.29 18.39
CA GLU A 175 21.61 -47.15 18.53
C GLU A 175 21.36 -48.23 19.62
N ALA A 176 21.05 -49.42 19.12
CA ALA A 176 21.37 -50.74 19.67
C ALA A 176 21.49 -50.91 21.20
N SER A 177 20.38 -51.30 21.84
CA SER A 177 20.48 -52.17 23.02
C SER A 177 20.40 -53.63 22.58
N SER A 178 21.55 -54.20 22.19
CA SER A 178 21.74 -55.66 22.12
C SER A 178 21.82 -56.22 23.54
N PRO A 179 20.90 -57.09 23.98
CA PRO A 179 21.13 -57.86 25.19
C PRO A 179 22.09 -59.00 24.87
N GLU A 180 23.37 -58.86 25.25
CA GLU A 180 24.23 -60.02 25.44
C GLU A 180 23.60 -60.90 26.52
N SER A 181 23.30 -62.14 26.13
CA SER A 181 22.80 -63.18 27.01
C SER A 181 23.47 -64.49 26.65
N ARG A 182 24.10 -65.08 27.68
CA ARG A 182 24.57 -66.47 27.82
C ARG A 182 25.93 -66.77 27.19
N PHE A 183 26.92 -67.08 28.02
CA PHE A 183 27.23 -68.46 28.42
C PHE A 183 27.75 -68.52 29.86
#